data_AF-A0A955VTD1-F1
#
_entry.id   AF-A0A955VTD1-F1
#
_cell.length_a   1.000
_cell.length_b   1.000
_cell.length_c   1.000
_cell.angle_alpha   90.00
_cell.angle_beta   90.00
_cell.angle_gamma   90.00
#
_symmetry.space_group_name_H-M   'P 1'
#
loop_
_entity.id
_entity.type
_entity.pdbx_description
1 polymer ?
#
loop_
_entity_poly.entity_id
_entity_poly.type
_entity_poly.pdbx_seq_one_letter_code
_entity_poly.pdbx_strand_id
1 'polypeptide(L)'
;FIDEIHRLSAVVEENLYPAMEDRRFDVVIGEGVYARSYPIQLKPFTLVGATTRAGLLTSPMRDRFGIVEHLEFYSVEELTAIAERSARLLGITLHDDAAAALARRSRGTPRICNRLLRRVRDIAEVRADGVITPQVADEALDQLDV
;
A
#
# COMPACT_ATOMS: atom_id res chain seq x y z
N PHE A 1 -11.98 -4.83 1.12
CA PHE A 1 -10.61 -4.63 0.60
C PHE A 1 -9.82 -5.91 0.87
N ILE A 2 -9.22 -6.49 -0.16
CA ILE A 2 -8.33 -7.66 -0.05
C ILE A 2 -6.97 -7.23 -0.58
N ASP A 3 -6.01 -7.09 0.31
CA ASP A 3 -4.61 -6.87 -0.06
C ASP A 3 -3.96 -8.20 -0.49
N GLU A 4 -3.00 -8.13 -1.39
CA GLU A 4 -2.33 -9.30 -1.97
C GLU A 4 -3.32 -10.38 -2.48
N ILE A 5 -4.36 -9.95 -3.21
CA ILE A 5 -5.48 -10.81 -3.64
C ILE A 5 -5.04 -12.05 -4.46
N HIS A 6 -3.88 -12.00 -5.13
CA HIS A 6 -3.27 -13.16 -5.81
C HIS A 6 -2.78 -14.27 -4.86
N ARG A 7 -2.85 -14.07 -3.54
CA ARG A 7 -2.48 -15.08 -2.54
C ARG A 7 -3.67 -15.85 -1.99
N LEU A 8 -4.89 -15.56 -2.45
CA LEU A 8 -6.06 -16.35 -2.08
C LEU A 8 -5.86 -17.81 -2.50
N SER A 9 -6.33 -18.74 -1.67
CA SER A 9 -6.40 -20.13 -2.08
C SER A 9 -7.48 -20.29 -3.14
N ALA A 10 -7.33 -21.27 -4.03
CA ALA A 10 -8.30 -21.54 -5.09
C ALA A 10 -9.73 -21.68 -4.54
N VAL A 11 -9.90 -22.36 -3.41
CA VAL A 11 -11.19 -22.52 -2.74
C VAL A 11 -11.80 -21.16 -2.35
N VAL A 12 -11.02 -20.26 -1.76
CA VAL A 12 -11.55 -18.94 -1.35
C VAL A 12 -11.84 -18.07 -2.57
N GLU A 13 -10.99 -18.13 -3.59
CA GLU A 13 -11.18 -17.43 -4.86
C GLU A 13 -12.45 -17.88 -5.59
N GLU A 14 -12.71 -19.19 -5.69
CA GLU A 14 -13.92 -19.73 -6.30
C GLU A 14 -15.20 -19.33 -5.56
N ASN A 15 -15.16 -19.28 -4.22
CA ASN A 15 -16.28 -18.80 -3.42
C ASN A 15 -16.54 -17.30 -3.57
N LEU A 16 -15.56 -16.54 -4.08
CA LEU A 16 -15.68 -15.10 -4.29
C LEU A 16 -16.39 -14.75 -5.61
N TYR A 17 -16.38 -15.66 -6.60
CA TYR A 17 -17.00 -15.42 -7.90
C TYR A 17 -18.50 -15.08 -7.80
N PRO A 18 -19.35 -15.88 -7.11
CA PRO A 18 -20.77 -15.57 -6.99
C PRO A 18 -21.01 -14.33 -6.12
N ALA A 19 -20.10 -14.01 -5.21
CA ALA A 19 -20.19 -12.82 -4.38
C ALA A 19 -20.00 -11.56 -5.21
N MET A 20 -19.08 -11.58 -6.18
CA MET A 20 -18.82 -10.46 -7.09
C MET A 20 -19.89 -10.29 -8.16
N GLU A 21 -20.38 -11.40 -8.73
CA GLU A 21 -21.33 -11.38 -9.86
C GLU A 21 -22.78 -11.22 -9.40
N ASP A 22 -23.22 -12.12 -8.51
CA ASP A 22 -24.63 -12.26 -8.15
C ASP A 22 -24.94 -11.74 -6.74
N ARG A 23 -23.92 -11.27 -6.02
CA ARG A 23 -24.00 -10.94 -4.58
C ARG A 23 -24.55 -12.12 -3.78
N ARG A 24 -24.07 -13.33 -4.09
CA ARG A 24 -24.42 -14.56 -3.37
C ARG A 24 -23.17 -15.16 -2.74
N PHE A 25 -23.28 -15.73 -1.55
CA PHE A 25 -22.21 -16.48 -0.93
C PHE A 25 -22.75 -17.79 -0.37
N ASP A 26 -22.13 -18.89 -0.75
CA ASP A 26 -22.59 -20.22 -0.40
C ASP A 26 -21.85 -20.69 0.87
N VAL A 27 -22.54 -20.76 2.00
CA VAL A 27 -21.96 -21.18 3.29
C VAL A 27 -22.18 -22.66 3.51
N VAL A 28 -21.09 -23.42 3.68
CA VAL A 28 -21.15 -24.83 4.03
C VAL A 28 -21.35 -24.97 5.54
N ILE A 29 -22.42 -25.64 5.95
CA ILE A 29 -22.75 -25.94 7.34
C ILE A 29 -22.76 -27.46 7.53
N GLY A 30 -22.02 -27.94 8.54
CA GLY A 30 -21.85 -29.36 8.88
C GLY A 30 -20.53 -29.95 8.36
N GLU A 31 -20.29 -31.22 8.69
CA GLU A 31 -19.05 -31.94 8.33
C GLU A 31 -19.36 -33.26 7.59
N GLY A 32 -18.43 -33.68 6.72
CA GLY A 32 -18.53 -34.94 5.98
C GLY A 32 -19.73 -35.01 5.03
N VAL A 33 -20.33 -36.18 4.91
CA VAL A 33 -21.48 -36.45 4.01
C VAL A 33 -22.77 -35.71 4.38
N TYR A 34 -22.83 -35.10 5.57
CA TYR A 34 -23.99 -34.34 6.04
C TYR A 34 -23.83 -32.83 5.83
N ALA A 35 -22.69 -32.38 5.30
CA ALA A 35 -22.46 -30.98 4.98
C ALA A 35 -23.47 -30.49 3.94
N ARG A 36 -24.12 -29.36 4.22
CA ARG A 36 -25.06 -28.71 3.30
C ARG A 36 -24.59 -27.31 2.98
N SER A 37 -24.70 -26.94 1.71
CA SER A 37 -24.42 -25.57 1.26
C SER A 37 -25.69 -24.74 1.32
N TYR A 38 -25.64 -23.60 2.02
CA TYR A 38 -26.74 -22.65 2.14
C TYR A 38 -26.37 -21.35 1.41
N PRO A 39 -27.11 -20.95 0.37
CA PRO A 39 -26.89 -19.68 -0.29
C PRO A 39 -27.35 -18.54 0.60
N ILE A 40 -26.47 -17.57 0.82
CA ILE A 40 -26.77 -16.32 1.52
C ILE A 40 -26.71 -15.17 0.51
N GLN A 41 -27.76 -14.35 0.49
CA GLN A 41 -27.75 -13.13 -0.31
C GLN A 41 -26.95 -12.04 0.41
N LEU A 42 -25.93 -11.52 -0.26
CA LEU A 42 -25.15 -10.40 0.20
C LEU A 42 -25.84 -9.08 -0.14
N LYS A 43 -25.63 -8.09 0.73
CA LYS A 43 -25.94 -6.69 0.40
C LYS A 43 -25.01 -6.22 -0.73
N PRO A 44 -25.43 -5.21 -1.53
CA PRO A 44 -24.52 -4.58 -2.48
C PRO A 44 -23.23 -4.13 -1.78
N PHE A 45 -22.08 -4.45 -2.39
CA PHE A 45 -20.77 -4.05 -1.89
C PHE A 45 -19.81 -3.82 -3.05
N THR A 46 -18.70 -3.15 -2.76
CA THR A 46 -17.58 -2.98 -3.70
C THR A 46 -16.39 -3.78 -3.20
N LEU A 47 -15.95 -4.75 -3.98
CA LEU A 47 -14.68 -5.42 -3.73
C LEU A 47 -13.55 -4.55 -4.28
N VAL A 48 -12.59 -4.23 -3.43
CA VAL A 48 -11.32 -3.60 -3.84
C VAL A 48 -10.22 -4.63 -3.60
N GLY A 49 -9.56 -5.06 -4.66
CA GLY A 49 -8.40 -5.96 -4.62
C GLY A 49 -7.11 -5.18 -4.91
N ALA A 50 -6.05 -5.45 -4.16
CA ALA A 50 -4.71 -4.92 -4.44
C ALA A 50 -3.72 -6.06 -4.67
N THR A 51 -2.82 -5.90 -5.64
CA THR A 51 -1.82 -6.91 -5.98
C THR A 51 -0.55 -6.25 -6.51
N THR A 52 0.59 -6.79 -6.11
CA THR A 52 1.91 -6.50 -6.71
C THR A 52 2.21 -7.37 -7.92
N ARG A 53 1.37 -8.39 -8.19
CA ARG A 53 1.60 -9.45 -9.18
C ARG A 53 0.31 -9.78 -9.92
N ALA A 54 -0.22 -8.80 -10.66
CA ALA A 54 -1.47 -8.95 -11.43
C ALA A 54 -1.45 -10.14 -12.41
N GLY A 55 -0.28 -10.53 -12.92
CA GLY A 55 -0.11 -11.72 -13.77
C GLY A 55 -0.39 -13.05 -13.07
N LEU A 56 -0.40 -13.09 -11.73
CA LEU A 56 -0.73 -14.29 -10.95
C LEU A 56 -2.23 -14.44 -10.66
N LEU A 57 -3.04 -13.43 -10.97
CA LEU A 57 -4.49 -13.58 -10.89
C LEU A 57 -4.97 -14.50 -12.00
N THR A 58 -5.90 -15.41 -11.68
CA THR A 58 -6.58 -16.22 -12.67
C THR A 58 -7.41 -15.32 -13.60
N SER A 59 -7.61 -15.74 -14.85
CA SER A 59 -8.48 -14.99 -15.77
C SER A 59 -9.90 -14.83 -15.21
N PRO A 60 -10.55 -15.87 -14.64
CA PRO A 60 -11.88 -15.73 -14.03
C PRO A 60 -11.95 -14.63 -12.95
N MET A 61 -10.97 -14.54 -12.05
CA MET A 61 -10.95 -13.48 -11.04
C MET A 61 -10.76 -12.10 -11.68
N ARG A 62 -9.82 -11.98 -12.63
CA ARG A 62 -9.50 -10.71 -13.31
C ARG A 62 -10.70 -10.15 -14.06
N ASP A 63 -11.39 -11.00 -14.81
CA ASP A 63 -12.50 -10.60 -15.69
C ASP A 63 -13.72 -10.07 -14.92
N ARG A 64 -13.79 -10.32 -13.61
CA ARG A 64 -14.86 -9.83 -12.72
C ARG A 64 -14.59 -8.44 -12.14
N PHE A 65 -13.40 -7.87 -12.32
CA PHE A 65 -13.12 -6.49 -11.92
C PHE A 65 -13.56 -5.51 -13.01
N GLY A 66 -14.59 -4.72 -12.73
CA GLY A 66 -15.07 -3.68 -13.66
C GLY A 66 -14.16 -2.45 -13.77
N ILE A 67 -13.25 -2.26 -12.81
CA ILE A 67 -12.27 -1.16 -12.80
C ILE A 67 -10.91 -1.76 -12.45
N VAL A 68 -9.90 -1.50 -13.28
CA VAL A 68 -8.53 -1.96 -13.10
C VAL A 68 -7.60 -0.77 -13.31
N GLU A 69 -6.95 -0.34 -12.23
CA GLU A 69 -6.00 0.77 -12.25
C GLU A 69 -4.61 0.27 -11.88
N HIS A 70 -3.60 0.83 -12.57
CA HIS A 70 -2.20 0.55 -12.31
C HIS A 70 -1.59 1.77 -11.62
N LEU A 71 -1.01 1.56 -10.43
CA LEU A 71 -0.29 2.60 -9.73
C LEU A 71 1.16 2.63 -10.23
N GLU A 72 1.57 3.78 -10.74
CA GLU A 72 2.94 4.03 -11.14
C GLU A 72 3.78 4.54 -9.95
N PHE A 73 5.10 4.53 -10.13
CA PHE A 73 5.99 5.19 -9.19
C PHE A 73 5.78 6.71 -9.23
N TYR A 74 5.88 7.32 -8.06
CA TYR A 74 5.76 8.76 -7.91
C TYR A 74 7.02 9.44 -8.47
N SER A 75 6.81 10.60 -9.08
CA SER A 75 7.89 11.52 -9.45
C SER A 75 8.61 12.07 -8.22
N VAL A 76 9.80 12.62 -8.42
CA VAL A 76 10.57 13.26 -7.34
C VAL A 76 9.80 14.48 -6.81
N GLU A 77 9.13 15.21 -7.69
CA GLU A 77 8.33 16.39 -7.37
C GLU A 77 7.15 16.02 -6.47
N GLU A 78 6.41 14.97 -6.81
CA GLU A 78 5.30 14.49 -5.97
C GLU A 78 5.79 13.95 -4.63
N LEU A 79 6.91 13.24 -4.61
CA LEU A 79 7.50 12.74 -3.36
C LEU A 79 8.02 13.86 -2.47
N THR A 80 8.57 14.92 -3.05
CA THR A 80 8.98 16.14 -2.31
C THR A 80 7.77 16.76 -1.63
N ALA A 81 6.66 16.95 -2.36
CA ALA A 81 5.42 17.46 -1.79
C ALA A 81 4.84 16.55 -0.68
N ILE A 82 4.96 15.23 -0.83
CA ILE A 82 4.58 14.26 0.20
C ILE A 82 5.48 14.40 1.44
N ALA A 83 6.80 14.51 1.26
CA ALA A 83 7.76 14.67 2.35
C ALA A 83 7.49 15.93 3.15
N GLU A 84 7.33 17.07 2.49
CA GLU A 84 7.00 18.36 3.11
C GLU A 84 5.67 18.30 3.87
N ARG A 85 4.62 17.73 3.24
CA ARG A 85 3.32 17.57 3.90
C ARG A 85 3.45 16.69 5.14
N SER A 86 4.17 15.58 5.06
CA SER A 86 4.40 14.69 6.20
C SER A 86 5.22 15.37 7.29
N ALA A 87 6.24 16.16 6.94
CA ALA A 87 7.02 16.93 7.90
C ALA A 87 6.16 17.93 8.66
N ARG A 88 5.29 18.69 7.96
CA ARG A 88 4.32 19.59 8.59
C ARG A 88 3.37 18.87 9.55
N LEU A 89 2.84 17.70 9.15
CA LEU A 89 1.94 16.92 10.01
C LEU A 89 2.64 16.34 11.26
N LEU A 90 3.95 16.11 11.17
CA LEU A 90 4.77 15.59 12.26
C LEU A 90 5.43 16.70 13.10
N GLY A 91 5.25 17.97 12.75
CA GLY A 91 5.90 19.10 13.43
C GLY A 91 7.42 19.17 13.20
N ILE A 92 7.90 18.62 12.08
CA ILE A 92 9.32 18.58 11.74
C ILE A 92 9.67 19.80 10.89
N THR A 93 10.73 20.52 11.25
CA THR A 93 11.29 21.57 10.40
C THR A 93 12.15 20.92 9.32
N LEU A 94 11.66 20.92 8.08
CA LEU A 94 12.31 20.32 6.92
C LEU A 94 12.56 21.39 5.85
N HIS A 95 13.81 21.55 5.41
CA HIS A 95 14.14 22.41 4.28
C HIS A 95 13.73 21.76 2.95
N ASP A 96 13.33 22.57 1.97
CA ASP A 96 12.86 22.11 0.65
C ASP A 96 13.92 21.24 -0.07
N ASP A 97 15.19 21.66 -0.04
CA ASP A 97 16.30 20.90 -0.63
C ASP A 97 16.52 19.54 0.06
N ALA A 98 16.25 19.46 1.38
CA ALA A 98 16.31 18.20 2.13
C ALA A 98 15.12 17.30 1.82
N ALA A 99 13.92 17.88 1.61
CA ALA A 99 12.75 17.14 1.13
C ALA A 99 13.01 16.51 -0.25
N ALA A 100 13.65 17.25 -1.15
CA ALA A 100 14.05 16.75 -2.46
C ALA A 100 15.11 15.64 -2.37
N ALA A 101 16.05 15.73 -1.42
CA ALA A 101 17.02 14.67 -1.17
C ALA A 101 16.33 13.37 -0.70
N LEU A 102 15.40 13.47 0.26
CA LEU A 102 14.56 12.34 0.69
C LEU A 102 13.80 11.73 -0.49
N ALA A 103 13.16 12.56 -1.30
CA ALA A 103 12.38 12.13 -2.45
C ALA A 103 13.22 11.33 -3.46
N ARG A 104 14.40 11.82 -3.84
CA ARG A 104 15.32 11.14 -4.76
C ARG A 104 15.74 9.76 -4.27
N ARG A 105 15.97 9.60 -2.96
CA ARG A 105 16.38 8.32 -2.34
C ARG A 105 15.22 7.38 -1.98
N SER A 106 13.99 7.77 -2.30
CA SER A 106 12.78 7.02 -1.94
C SER A 106 12.30 6.00 -2.96
N ARG A 107 13.01 5.85 -4.09
CA ARG A 107 12.70 4.89 -5.17
C ARG A 107 11.23 4.98 -5.62
N GLY A 108 10.75 6.19 -5.88
CA GLY A 108 9.39 6.43 -6.36
C GLY A 108 8.26 6.06 -5.39
N THR A 109 8.57 5.77 -4.12
CA THR A 109 7.61 5.15 -3.19
C THR A 109 7.33 6.04 -1.98
N PRO A 110 6.09 6.55 -1.79
CA PRO A 110 5.71 7.39 -0.64
C PRO A 110 5.95 6.73 0.72
N ARG A 111 5.73 5.41 0.80
CA ARG A 111 5.99 4.63 2.02
C ARG A 111 7.48 4.66 2.41
N ILE A 112 8.39 4.61 1.45
CA ILE A 112 9.83 4.69 1.70
C ILE A 112 10.19 6.12 2.10
N CYS A 113 9.66 7.13 1.38
CA CYS A 113 9.89 8.55 1.69
C CYS A 113 9.53 8.90 3.12
N ASN A 114 8.32 8.54 3.55
CA ASN A 114 7.88 8.79 4.92
C ASN A 114 8.70 8.00 5.97
N ARG A 115 9.24 6.84 5.60
CA ARG A 115 10.14 6.07 6.48
C ARG A 115 11.50 6.74 6.60
N LEU A 116 12.07 7.23 5.50
CA LEU A 116 13.34 7.97 5.51
C LEU A 116 13.19 9.26 6.31
N LEU A 117 12.12 10.04 6.07
CA LEU A 117 11.85 11.28 6.81
C LEU A 117 11.87 11.06 8.33
N ARG A 118 11.20 10.01 8.83
CA ARG A 118 11.19 9.67 10.26
C ARG A 118 12.59 9.33 10.78
N ARG A 119 13.38 8.55 10.03
CA ARG A 119 14.74 8.19 10.44
C ARG A 119 15.69 9.40 10.44
N VAL A 120 15.61 10.24 9.42
CA VAL A 120 16.40 11.47 9.33
C VAL A 120 16.02 12.43 10.45
N ARG A 121 14.73 12.55 10.79
CA ARG A 121 14.27 13.28 11.96
C ARG A 121 14.91 12.76 13.24
N ASP A 122 14.88 11.45 13.48
CA ASP A 122 15.43 10.86 14.71
C ASP A 122 16.94 11.19 14.86
N ILE A 123 17.68 11.25 13.75
CA ILE A 123 19.09 11.69 13.74
C ILE A 123 19.21 13.20 13.99
N ALA A 124 18.35 14.01 13.35
CA ALA A 124 18.35 15.46 13.49
C ALA A 124 17.96 15.93 14.90
N GLU A 125 17.05 15.23 15.58
CA GLU A 125 16.67 15.51 16.96
C GLU A 125 17.85 15.36 17.93
N VAL A 126 18.78 14.43 17.64
CA VAL A 126 19.96 14.20 18.49
C VAL A 126 21.15 15.07 18.09
N ARG A 127 21.30 15.39 16.80
CA ARG A 127 22.54 15.99 16.25
C ARG A 127 22.39 17.40 15.68
N ALA A 128 21.16 17.88 15.46
CA ALA A 128 20.89 19.11 14.71
C ALA A 128 19.62 19.86 15.17
N ASP A 129 19.35 19.83 16.49
CA ASP A 129 18.24 20.56 17.12
C ASP A 129 16.86 20.33 16.47
N GLY A 130 16.65 19.15 15.88
CA GLY A 130 15.38 18.79 15.23
C GLY A 130 15.11 19.47 13.88
N VAL A 131 16.10 20.17 13.30
CA VAL A 131 16.00 20.80 11.98
C VAL A 131 16.68 19.95 10.92
N ILE A 132 15.93 19.54 9.90
CA ILE A 132 16.44 18.75 8.77
C ILE A 132 16.87 19.71 7.66
N THR A 133 18.15 20.08 7.68
CA THR A 133 18.83 20.80 6.59
C THR A 133 19.31 19.82 5.51
N PRO A 134 19.72 20.30 4.32
CA PRO A 134 20.24 19.43 3.26
C PRO A 134 21.44 18.59 3.71
N GLN A 135 22.36 19.19 4.46
CA GLN A 135 23.55 18.52 4.99
C GLN A 135 23.16 17.42 5.97
N VAL A 136 22.24 17.71 6.91
CA VAL A 136 21.75 16.71 7.88
C VAL A 136 21.03 15.57 7.16
N ALA A 137 20.24 15.88 6.14
CA ALA A 137 19.56 14.87 5.34
C ALA A 137 20.55 13.97 4.61
N ASP A 138 21.56 14.53 3.93
CA ASP A 138 22.56 13.73 3.22
C ASP A 138 23.41 12.87 4.17
N GLU A 139 23.92 13.44 5.26
CA GLU A 139 24.69 12.69 6.26
C GLU A 139 23.87 11.56 6.90
N ALA A 140 22.59 11.81 7.17
CA ALA A 140 21.69 10.82 7.73
C ALA A 140 21.36 9.72 6.72
N LEU A 141 21.13 10.07 5.45
CA LEU A 141 20.81 9.12 4.40
C LEU A 141 22.02 8.24 4.06
N ASP A 142 23.23 8.81 4.02
CA ASP A 142 24.47 8.06 3.82
C ASP A 142 24.70 7.06 4.96
N GLN A 143 24.44 7.45 6.21
CA GLN A 143 24.49 6.52 7.37
C GLN A 143 23.46 5.39 7.30
N LEU A 144 22.39 5.56 6.51
CA LEU A 144 21.36 4.55 6.31
C LEU A 144 21.65 3.64 5.11
N ASP A 145 22.78 3.84 4.42
CA ASP A 145 23.15 3.17 3.17
C ASP A 145 22.06 3.26 2.08
N VAL A 146 21.42 4.44 1.94
CA VAL A 146 20.35 4.69 0.95
C VAL A 146 20.69 5.89 0.08
#